data_AF-A0A962NBB6-F1
#
_entry.id   AF-A0A962NBB6-F1
#
_cell.length_a   1.000
_cell.length_b   1.000
_cell.length_c   1.000
_cell.angle_alpha   90.00
_cell.angle_beta   90.00
_cell.angle_gamma   90.00
#
_symmetry.space_group_name_H-M   'P 1'
#
loop_
_entity.id
_entity.type
_entity.pdbx_description
1 polymer ?
#
loop_
_entity_poly.entity_id
_entity_poly.type
_entity_poly.pdbx_seq_one_letter_code
_entity_poly.pdbx_strand_id
1 'polypeptide(L)'
;DYRTYIELFRNMSNFMCKPNVIVYLDVSPEKSLERIRSRARGMETGISLEYLRALYRGYEEFIGDVSRVIPVISVDYDRFATAEEMASVIEKNFQEHSFLKQAVRFDAPI
;
A
#
# COMPACT_ATOMS: atom_id res chain seq x y z
N ASP A 1 15.66 20.72 7.09
CA ASP A 1 15.11 19.50 7.69
C ASP A 1 14.62 18.38 6.75
N TYR A 2 14.92 18.41 5.45
CA TYR A 2 14.70 17.24 4.57
C TYR A 2 15.85 16.20 4.66
N ARG A 3 17.09 16.69 4.71
CA ARG A 3 18.30 15.84 4.76
C ARG A 3 18.30 14.92 5.99
N THR A 4 17.96 15.47 7.16
CA THR A 4 17.85 14.73 8.42
C THR A 4 16.81 13.61 8.34
N TYR A 5 15.64 13.87 7.74
CA TYR A 5 14.61 12.85 7.53
C TYR A 5 15.13 11.71 6.64
N ILE A 6 15.79 12.03 5.53
CA ILE A 6 16.35 11.03 4.61
C ILE A 6 17.47 10.22 5.27
N GLU A 7 18.33 10.85 6.07
CA GLU A 7 19.39 10.18 6.81
C GLU A 7 18.82 9.18 7.82
N LEU A 8 17.80 9.58 8.60
CA LEU A 8 17.10 8.67 9.51
C LEU A 8 16.40 7.53 8.78
N PHE A 9 15.69 7.86 7.70
CA PHE A 9 14.98 6.87 6.88
C PHE A 9 15.94 5.82 6.32
N ARG A 10 17.08 6.24 5.75
CA ARG A 10 18.11 5.32 5.21
C ARG A 10 18.71 4.43 6.29
N ASN A 11 19.00 5.01 7.46
CA ASN A 11 19.56 4.26 8.57
C ASN A 11 18.58 3.19 9.08
N MET A 12 17.28 3.51 9.13
CA MET A 12 16.24 2.57 9.57
C MET A 12 15.87 1.54 8.50
N SER A 13 15.84 1.94 7.22
CA SER A 13 15.42 1.06 6.12
C SER A 13 16.33 -0.14 5.93
N ASN A 14 17.62 0.00 6.26
CA ASN A 14 18.59 -1.10 6.19
C ASN A 14 18.27 -2.26 7.16
N PHE A 15 17.47 -2.01 8.20
CA PHE A 15 17.04 -3.02 9.17
C PHE A 15 15.64 -3.56 8.89
N MET A 16 14.90 -2.98 7.93
CA MET A 16 13.57 -3.45 7.60
C MET A 16 13.67 -4.72 6.75
N CYS A 17 13.05 -5.79 7.23
CA CYS A 17 12.88 -7.01 6.45
C CYS A 17 11.99 -6.72 5.22
N LYS A 18 12.36 -7.29 4.08
CA LYS A 18 11.57 -7.19 2.86
C LYS A 18 10.20 -7.85 3.08
N PRO A 19 9.08 -7.13 2.91
CA PRO A 19 7.76 -7.71 3.13
C PRO A 19 7.46 -8.79 2.08
N ASN A 20 6.66 -9.79 2.46
CA ASN A 20 6.26 -10.87 1.55
C ASN A 20 5.14 -10.48 0.59
N VAL A 21 4.35 -9.48 0.97
CA VAL A 21 3.20 -8.91 0.23
C VAL A 21 2.97 -7.48 0.70
N ILE A 22 2.47 -6.62 -0.19
CA ILE A 22 1.96 -5.28 0.12
C ILE A 22 0.47 -5.25 -0.21
N VAL A 23 -0.35 -4.71 0.69
CA VAL A 23 -1.76 -4.43 0.42
C VAL A 23 -1.90 -2.93 0.14
N TYR A 24 -2.33 -2.59 -1.07
CA TYR A 24 -2.54 -1.22 -1.49
C TYR A 24 -4.03 -0.91 -1.51
N LEU A 25 -4.47 0.05 -0.69
CA LEU A 25 -5.85 0.51 -0.65
C LEU A 25 -6.01 1.67 -1.64
N ASP A 26 -6.58 1.38 -2.79
CA ASP A 26 -6.84 2.38 -3.82
C ASP A 26 -8.09 3.18 -3.48
N VAL A 27 -7.92 4.49 -3.33
CA VAL A 27 -9.01 5.43 -3.08
C VAL A 27 -8.68 6.77 -3.73
N SER A 28 -9.65 7.33 -4.45
CA SER A 28 -9.47 8.63 -5.09
C SER A 28 -9.13 9.75 -4.08
N PRO A 29 -8.32 10.75 -4.47
CA PRO A 29 -8.05 11.92 -3.65
C PRO A 29 -9.32 12.65 -3.18
N GLU A 30 -10.33 12.73 -4.04
CA GLU A 30 -11.60 13.40 -3.77
C GLU A 30 -12.37 12.70 -2.64
N LYS A 31 -12.51 11.37 -2.70
CA LYS A 31 -13.15 10.59 -1.64
C LYS A 31 -12.33 10.57 -0.35
N SER A 32 -11.00 10.56 -0.47
CA SER A 32 -10.11 10.68 0.68
C SER A 32 -10.36 12.00 1.42
N LEU A 33 -10.48 13.10 0.68
CA LEU A 33 -10.78 14.42 1.24
C LEU A 33 -12.17 14.47 1.89
N GLU A 34 -13.17 13.88 1.26
CA GLU A 34 -14.52 13.74 1.82
C GLU A 34 -14.50 13.01 3.18
N ARG A 35 -13.79 11.86 3.25
CA ARG A 35 -13.65 11.06 4.47
C ARG A 35 -12.83 11.75 5.56
N ILE A 36 -11.82 12.54 5.18
CA ILE A 36 -11.06 13.39 6.13
C ILE A 36 -11.99 14.44 6.74
N ARG A 37 -12.78 15.13 5.90
CA ARG A 37 -13.73 16.14 6.36
C ARG A 37 -14.81 15.56 7.27
N SER A 38 -15.33 14.37 6.95
CA SER A 38 -16.37 13.72 7.76
C SER A 38 -15.89 13.30 9.16
N ARG A 39 -14.59 13.04 9.33
CA ARG A 39 -13.99 12.72 10.64
C ARG A 39 -13.85 13.93 11.57
N ALA A 40 -13.99 15.15 11.04
CA ALA A 40 -13.98 16.42 11.78
C ALA A 40 -12.80 16.57 12.77
N ARG A 41 -11.63 16.03 12.43
CA ARG A 41 -10.42 16.18 13.25
C ARG A 41 -9.84 17.57 13.01
N GLY A 42 -9.86 18.45 14.01
CA GLY A 42 -9.45 19.85 13.87
C GLY A 42 -8.02 20.06 13.31
N MET A 43 -7.15 19.07 13.43
CA MET A 43 -5.79 19.07 12.88
C MET A 43 -5.72 18.79 11.36
N GLU A 44 -6.76 18.21 10.77
CA GLU A 44 -6.80 17.79 9.35
C GLU A 44 -7.41 18.88 8.44
N THR A 45 -7.88 19.99 9.00
CA THR A 45 -8.59 21.09 8.30
C THR A 45 -7.76 21.78 7.20
N GLY A 46 -6.44 21.68 7.27
CA GLY A 46 -5.51 22.29 6.29
C GLY A 46 -5.15 21.42 5.09
N ILE A 47 -5.66 20.18 5.01
CA ILE A 47 -5.31 19.25 3.92
C ILE A 47 -6.00 19.70 2.63
N SER A 48 -5.21 20.01 1.60
CA SER A 48 -5.71 20.41 0.29
C SER A 48 -5.90 19.22 -0.65
N LEU A 49 -6.83 19.35 -1.59
CA LEU A 49 -7.02 18.33 -2.64
C LEU A 49 -5.76 18.16 -3.49
N GLU A 50 -5.07 19.25 -3.80
CA GLU A 50 -3.82 19.22 -4.57
C GLU A 50 -2.71 18.44 -3.85
N TYR A 51 -2.62 18.57 -2.53
CA TYR A 51 -1.71 17.75 -1.73
C TYR A 51 -2.06 16.27 -1.83
N LEU A 52 -3.34 15.90 -1.70
CA LEU A 52 -3.79 14.51 -1.82
C LEU A 52 -3.55 13.94 -3.21
N ARG A 53 -3.72 14.75 -4.28
CA ARG A 53 -3.39 14.35 -5.65
C ARG A 53 -1.90 14.11 -5.85
N ALA A 54 -1.05 14.97 -5.28
CA ALA A 54 0.40 14.75 -5.31
C ALA A 54 0.80 13.48 -4.56
N LEU A 55 0.19 13.25 -3.39
CA LEU A 55 0.40 12.04 -2.60
C LEU A 55 -0.02 10.78 -3.37
N TYR A 56 -1.21 10.79 -3.98
CA TYR A 56 -1.72 9.68 -4.78
C TYR A 56 -0.76 9.33 -5.93
N ARG A 57 -0.29 10.32 -6.70
CA ARG A 57 0.71 10.10 -7.76
C ARG A 57 2.00 9.47 -7.23
N GLY A 58 2.51 9.96 -6.10
CA GLY A 58 3.72 9.40 -5.49
C GLY A 58 3.55 7.94 -5.07
N TYR A 59 2.37 7.56 -4.58
CA TYR A 59 2.07 6.16 -4.26
C TYR A 59 1.88 5.29 -5.50
N GLU A 60 1.23 5.79 -6.56
CA GLU A 60 1.09 5.06 -7.82
C GLU A 60 2.47 4.75 -8.44
N GLU A 61 3.39 5.72 -8.43
CA GLU A 61 4.77 5.52 -8.86
C GLU A 61 5.49 4.47 -7.99
N PHE A 62 5.39 4.61 -6.66
CA PHE A 62 5.98 3.66 -5.72
C PHE A 62 5.45 2.23 -5.89
N ILE A 63 4.13 2.07 -6.07
CA ILE A 63 3.49 0.77 -6.27
C ILE A 63 3.90 0.17 -7.62
N GLY A 64 4.00 0.98 -8.67
CA GLY A 64 4.50 0.57 -9.98
C GLY A 64 5.93 0.02 -9.94
N ASP A 65 6.80 0.60 -9.11
CA ASP A 65 8.17 0.13 -8.94
C ASP A 65 8.27 -1.10 -8.02
N VAL A 66 7.59 -1.07 -6.86
CA VAL A 66 7.72 -2.14 -5.86
C VAL A 66 7.04 -3.44 -6.30
N SER A 67 5.98 -3.37 -7.11
CA SER A 67 5.26 -4.53 -7.64
C SER A 67 6.13 -5.46 -8.50
N ARG A 68 7.25 -4.95 -9.04
CA ARG A 68 8.25 -5.74 -9.77
C ARG A 68 9.05 -6.68 -8.87
N VAL A 69 9.06 -6.41 -7.57
CA VAL A 69 9.97 -7.04 -6.59
C VAL A 69 9.21 -7.68 -5.43
N ILE A 70 8.01 -7.19 -5.13
CA ILE A 70 7.12 -7.64 -4.05
C ILE A 70 5.70 -7.74 -4.61
N PRO A 71 4.98 -8.84 -4.40
CA PRO A 71 3.58 -8.92 -4.80
C PRO A 71 2.75 -7.83 -4.13
N VAL A 72 1.92 -7.15 -4.91
CA VAL A 72 0.98 -6.14 -4.45
C VAL A 72 -0.44 -6.64 -4.66
N ILE A 73 -1.26 -6.57 -3.62
CA ILE A 73 -2.71 -6.79 -3.70
C ILE A 73 -3.35 -5.40 -3.67
N SER A 74 -3.84 -4.95 -4.81
CA SER A 74 -4.60 -3.70 -4.91
C SER A 74 -6.07 -3.94 -4.59
N VAL A 75 -6.59 -3.16 -3.65
CA VAL A 75 -7.94 -3.27 -3.12
C VAL A 75 -8.64 -1.96 -3.41
N ASP A 76 -9.71 -2.00 -4.21
CA ASP A 76 -10.60 -0.86 -4.39
C ASP A 76 -11.32 -0.57 -3.06
N TYR A 77 -10.86 0.46 -2.36
CA TYR A 77 -11.30 0.77 -1.00
C TYR A 77 -12.69 1.41 -0.94
N ASP A 78 -13.32 1.62 -2.09
CA ASP A 78 -14.72 2.03 -2.19
C ASP A 78 -15.69 0.87 -2.40
N ARG A 79 -15.19 -0.31 -2.77
CA ARG A 79 -16.02 -1.51 -2.99
C ARG A 79 -16.36 -2.29 -1.71
N PHE A 80 -15.66 -2.04 -0.62
CA PHE A 80 -15.84 -2.79 0.62
C PHE A 80 -16.61 -1.99 1.66
N ALA A 81 -17.71 -2.58 2.16
CA ALA A 81 -18.54 -1.94 3.18
C ALA A 81 -17.92 -2.06 4.58
N THR A 82 -17.13 -3.11 4.83
CA THR A 82 -16.50 -3.37 6.13
C THR A 82 -15.06 -3.87 6.01
N ALA A 83 -14.31 -3.76 7.11
CA ALA A 83 -12.94 -4.26 7.19
C ALA A 83 -12.86 -5.80 7.09
N GLU A 84 -13.89 -6.50 7.55
CA GLU A 84 -14.02 -7.96 7.50
C GLU A 84 -14.18 -8.47 6.07
N GLU A 85 -14.99 -7.78 5.25
CA GLU A 85 -15.18 -8.13 3.84
C GLU A 85 -13.87 -7.96 3.06
N MET A 86 -13.17 -6.84 3.32
CA MET A 86 -11.85 -6.57 2.76
C MET A 86 -10.82 -7.65 3.17
N ALA A 87 -10.79 -8.02 4.45
CA ALA A 87 -9.88 -9.05 4.97
C ALA A 87 -10.12 -10.41 4.29
N SER A 88 -11.38 -10.81 4.12
CA SER A 88 -11.74 -12.05 3.43
C SER A 88 -11.26 -12.07 1.97
N VAL A 89 -11.40 -10.96 1.25
CA VAL A 89 -10.89 -10.84 -0.13
C VAL A 89 -9.37 -10.88 -0.18
N ILE A 90 -8.68 -10.21 0.75
CA ILE A 90 -7.21 -10.26 0.83
C ILE A 90 -6.74 -11.69 1.11
N GLU A 91 -7.35 -12.39 2.06
CA GLU A 91 -7.02 -13.79 2.38
C GLU A 91 -7.21 -14.71 1.17
N LYS A 92 -8.33 -14.58 0.45
CA LYS A 92 -8.60 -15.37 -0.76
C LYS A 92 -7.54 -15.14 -1.84
N ASN A 93 -7.24 -13.88 -2.18
CA ASN A 93 -6.24 -13.54 -3.19
C ASN A 93 -4.83 -13.98 -2.75
N PHE A 94 -4.51 -13.85 -1.46
CA PHE A 94 -3.23 -14.29 -0.93
C PHE A 94 -3.06 -15.81 -1.05
N GLN A 95 -4.09 -16.60 -0.75
CA GLN A 95 -4.04 -18.06 -0.90
C GLN A 95 -3.82 -18.47 -2.36
N GLU A 96 -4.59 -17.89 -3.29
CA GLU A 96 -4.45 -18.16 -4.73
C GLU A 96 -3.02 -17.86 -5.25
N HIS A 97 -2.39 -16.80 -4.76
CA HIS A 97 -1.01 -16.43 -5.14
C HIS A 97 0.07 -17.17 -4.33
N SER A 98 -0.26 -17.72 -3.16
CA SER A 98 0.64 -18.54 -2.33
C SER A 98 0.93 -19.89 -2.98
N PHE A 99 -0.06 -20.52 -3.63
CA PHE A 99 0.15 -21.76 -4.39
C PHE A 99 1.12 -21.59 -5.57
N LEU A 100 1.11 -20.44 -6.24
CA LEU A 100 2.04 -20.13 -7.34
C LEU A 100 3.50 -19.98 -6.86
N LYS A 101 3.73 -19.59 -5.59
CA LYS A 101 5.09 -19.51 -5.03
C LYS A 101 5.65 -20.86 -4.58
N GLN A 102 4.79 -21.82 -4.23
CA GLN A 102 5.24 -23.14 -3.75
C GLN A 102 5.62 -24.09 -4.90
N ALA A 103 5.05 -23.90 -6.10
CA ALA A 103 5.34 -24.73 -7.28
C ALA A 103 6.72 -24.45 -7.93
N VAL A 104 7.32 -23.27 -7.72
CA VAL A 104 8.59 -22.87 -8.39
C VAL A 104 9.84 -23.30 -7.59
N ARG A 105 9.69 -24.16 -6.57
CA ARG A 105 10.82 -24.66 -5.76
C ARG A 105 11.12 -26.15 -5.90
N PHE A 106 10.71 -26.76 -7.00
CA PHE A 106 11.16 -28.09 -7.42
C PHE A 106 11.73 -27.97 -8.83
N ASP A 107 13.02 -27.63 -8.92
CA ASP A 107 13.98 -28.29 -9.80
C ASP A 107 15.31 -27.52 -9.77
N ALA A 108 16.23 -28.01 -8.95
CA ALA A 108 17.64 -27.82 -9.18
C ALA A 108 18.28 -29.21 -9.21
N PRO A 109 18.63 -29.75 -10.40
CA PRO A 109 19.66 -30.75 -10.51
C PRO A 109 21.03 -30.07 -10.67
N ILE A 110 22.00 -30.71 -10.04
CA ILE A 110 23.45 -30.43 -10.06
C ILE A 110 24.02 -30.75 -11.45
#